data_AF-A0A7K3J0C0-F1
#
_entry.id   AF-A0A7K3J0C0-F1
#
_cell.length_a   1.000
_cell.length_b   1.000
_cell.length_c   1.000
_cell.angle_alpha   90.00
_cell.angle_beta   90.00
_cell.angle_gamma   90.00
#
_symmetry.space_group_name_H-M   'P 1'
#
loop_
_entity.id
_entity.type
_entity.pdbx_description
1 polymer ?
#
loop_
_entity_poly.entity_id
_entity_poly.type
_entity_poly.pdbx_seq_one_letter_code
_entity_poly.pdbx_strand_id
1 'polypeptide(L)'
;KPGTGALITAAIIIPYTVYGGFRSVVYTDVVQAIIMIITLIIGPIAGIIFILNHSDLYASGITEALVKAGDSYTSVTGGAGGFAAGLLIAGGFSWFFGYLGGQPQLSVRFMAIKDTRHSRKARNIGIAWTLIAYCGALMLGWIGLAI
;
A
#
# COMPACT_ATOMS: atom_id res chain seq x y z
N LYS A 1 17.17 -16.96 -8.42
CA LYS A 1 16.38 -17.85 -7.54
C LYS A 1 15.95 -17.07 -6.30
N PRO A 2 14.68 -17.12 -5.88
CA PRO A 2 14.16 -16.29 -4.78
C PRO A 2 14.95 -16.46 -3.47
N GLY A 3 15.46 -17.67 -3.18
CA GLY A 3 16.24 -17.93 -1.97
C GLY A 3 17.57 -17.16 -1.88
N THR A 4 18.26 -16.95 -3.00
CA THR A 4 19.51 -16.18 -3.03
C THR A 4 19.28 -14.71 -2.70
N GLY A 5 18.19 -14.13 -3.23
CA GLY A 5 17.81 -12.75 -2.91
C GLY A 5 17.45 -12.59 -1.44
N ALA A 6 16.68 -13.51 -0.87
CA ALA A 6 16.32 -13.50 0.55
C ALA A 6 17.56 -13.57 1.47
N LEU A 7 18.53 -14.44 1.14
CA LEU A 7 19.78 -14.55 1.88
C LEU A 7 20.63 -13.27 1.84
N ILE A 8 20.74 -12.65 0.66
CA ILE A 8 21.46 -11.37 0.50
C ILE A 8 20.79 -10.28 1.34
N THR A 9 19.46 -10.16 1.24
CA THR A 9 18.70 -9.18 2.03
C THR A 9 18.87 -9.41 3.53
N ALA A 10 18.76 -10.64 4.01
CA ALA A 10 18.96 -10.96 5.42
C ALA A 10 20.38 -10.63 5.91
N ALA A 11 21.40 -10.94 5.10
CA ALA A 11 22.80 -10.64 5.41
C ALA A 11 23.07 -9.13 5.51
N ILE A 12 22.32 -8.30 4.78
CA ILE A 12 22.42 -6.84 4.87
C ILE A 12 21.62 -6.31 6.06
N ILE A 13 20.39 -6.80 6.26
CA ILE A 13 19.46 -6.26 7.28
C ILE A 13 19.91 -6.58 8.71
N ILE A 14 20.33 -7.81 8.98
CA ILE A 14 20.64 -8.26 10.34
C ILE A 14 21.78 -7.42 10.98
N PRO A 15 22.92 -7.15 10.31
CA PRO A 15 23.97 -6.34 10.90
C PRO A 15 23.52 -4.93 11.29
N TYR A 16 22.92 -4.15 10.37
CA TYR A 16 22.57 -2.76 10.69
C TYR A 16 21.44 -2.63 11.71
N THR A 17 20.55 -3.62 11.77
CA THR A 17 19.48 -3.68 12.80
C THR A 17 20.05 -3.97 14.18
N VAL A 18 21.03 -4.88 14.28
CA VAL A 18 21.71 -5.23 15.53
C VAL A 18 22.60 -4.08 16.01
N TYR A 19 23.44 -3.50 15.14
CA TYR A 19 24.37 -2.43 15.52
C TYR A 19 23.68 -1.08 15.77
N GLY A 20 22.65 -0.75 14.99
CA GLY A 20 22.00 0.56 15.02
C GLY A 20 20.77 0.66 15.92
N GLY A 21 20.23 -0.48 16.37
CA GLY A 21 19.05 -0.54 17.24
C GLY A 21 17.81 0.13 16.65
N PHE A 22 16.85 0.49 17.53
CA PHE A 22 15.54 1.04 17.13
C PHE A 22 15.62 2.27 16.22
N ARG A 23 16.59 3.17 16.45
CA ARG A 23 16.75 4.38 15.63
C ARG A 23 17.13 4.06 14.18
N SER A 24 18.07 3.15 13.97
CA SER A 24 18.51 2.75 12.63
C SER A 24 17.35 2.20 11.80
N VAL A 25 16.53 1.33 12.40
CA VAL A 25 15.33 0.77 11.76
C VAL A 25 14.34 1.88 11.37
N VAL A 26 14.08 2.83 12.26
CA VAL A 26 13.15 3.93 11.96
C VAL A 26 13.66 4.80 10.80
N TYR A 27 14.96 5.07 10.71
CA TYR A 27 15.52 5.83 9.58
C TYR A 27 15.40 5.06 8.26
N THR A 28 15.74 3.78 8.23
CA THR A 28 15.61 2.95 7.02
C THR A 28 14.15 2.84 6.57
N ASP A 29 13.22 2.71 7.52
CA ASP A 29 11.79 2.66 7.22
C ASP A 29 11.27 3.95 6.59
N VAL A 30 11.76 5.11 7.05
CA VAL A 30 11.39 6.41 6.46
C VAL A 30 11.87 6.49 5.02
N VAL A 31 13.12 6.09 4.75
CA VAL A 31 13.68 6.08 3.38
C VAL A 31 12.87 5.14 2.48
N GLN A 32 12.59 3.93 2.94
CA GLN A 32 11.79 2.96 2.19
C GLN A 32 10.40 3.51 1.89
N ALA A 33 9.73 4.11 2.88
CA ALA A 33 8.40 4.66 2.69
C ALA A 33 8.39 5.85 1.71
N ILE A 34 9.43 6.69 1.70
CA ILE A 34 9.59 7.76 0.70
C ILE A 34 9.71 7.16 -0.70
N ILE A 35 10.57 6.17 -0.88
CA ILE A 35 10.75 5.50 -2.17
C ILE A 35 9.43 4.86 -2.64
N MET A 36 8.70 4.20 -1.75
CA MET A 36 7.40 3.60 -2.06
C MET A 36 6.38 4.64 -2.51
N ILE A 37 6.25 5.77 -1.81
CA ILE A 37 5.32 6.83 -2.19
C ILE A 37 5.69 7.44 -3.54
N ILE A 38 6.98 7.68 -3.79
CA ILE A 38 7.44 8.18 -5.08
C ILE A 38 7.02 7.22 -6.20
N THR A 39 7.21 5.91 -6.02
CA THR A 39 6.77 4.89 -6.98
C THR A 39 5.26 4.91 -7.18
N LEU A 40 4.47 5.09 -6.12
CA LEU A 40 3.01 5.16 -6.20
C LEU A 40 2.48 6.44 -6.86
N ILE A 41 3.30 7.50 -6.97
CA ILE A 41 2.97 8.71 -7.72
C ILE A 41 3.43 8.60 -9.18
N ILE A 42 4.68 8.17 -9.40
CA ILE A 42 5.27 8.07 -10.74
C ILE A 42 4.63 6.93 -11.54
N GLY A 43 4.33 5.80 -10.89
CA GLY A 43 3.76 4.62 -11.52
C GLY A 43 2.48 4.90 -12.30
N PRO A 44 1.45 5.52 -11.69
CA PRO A 44 0.25 5.91 -12.40
C PRO A 44 0.50 6.83 -13.60
N ILE A 45 1.40 7.81 -13.45
CA ILE A 45 1.74 8.76 -14.53
C ILE A 45 2.38 8.00 -15.70
N ALA A 46 3.36 7.15 -15.41
CA ALA A 46 4.04 6.33 -16.42
C ALA A 46 3.07 5.35 -17.09
N GLY A 47 2.16 4.74 -16.33
CA GLY A 47 1.16 3.82 -16.84
C GLY A 47 0.15 4.48 -17.78
N ILE A 48 -0.31 5.70 -17.46
CA ILE A 48 -1.19 6.47 -18.36
C ILE A 48 -0.46 6.82 -19.66
N ILE A 49 0.79 7.30 -19.57
CA ILE A 49 1.62 7.59 -20.76
C ILE A 49 1.82 6.32 -21.61
N PHE A 50 2.02 5.16 -20.96
CA PHE A 50 2.18 3.89 -21.65
C PHE A 50 0.93 3.51 -22.44
N ILE A 51 -0.26 3.62 -21.83
CA ILE A 51 -1.54 3.33 -22.50
C ILE A 51 -1.77 4.25 -23.70
N LEU A 52 -1.50 5.55 -23.55
CA LEU A 52 -1.71 6.53 -24.63
C LEU A 52 -0.81 6.29 -25.85
N ASN A 53 0.38 5.72 -25.67
CA ASN A 53 1.34 5.47 -26.75
C ASN A 53 1.20 4.10 -27.42
N HIS A 54 0.39 3.19 -26.86
CA HIS A 54 0.20 1.84 -27.39
C HIS A 54 -1.27 1.61 -27.71
N SER A 55 -1.63 1.72 -28.99
CA SER A 55 -3.00 1.52 -29.49
C SER A 55 -3.45 0.06 -29.49
N ASP A 56 -2.53 -0.90 -29.33
CA ASP A 56 -2.80 -2.34 -29.44
C ASP A 56 -3.14 -2.99 -28.08
N LEU A 57 -3.33 -2.20 -27.03
CA LEU A 57 -3.64 -2.68 -25.67
C LEU A 57 -5.12 -3.07 -25.51
N TYR A 58 -5.43 -3.76 -24.41
CA TYR A 58 -6.79 -4.20 -24.09
C TYR A 58 -7.82 -3.05 -24.09
N ALA A 59 -7.41 -1.85 -23.67
CA ALA A 59 -8.23 -0.64 -23.73
C ALA A 59 -7.41 0.64 -23.98
N SER A 60 -8.01 1.62 -24.67
CA SER A 60 -7.39 2.92 -24.96
C SER A 60 -7.34 3.86 -23.74
N GLY A 61 -7.96 3.46 -22.62
CA GLY A 61 -7.96 4.19 -21.37
C GLY A 61 -8.61 3.42 -20.23
N ILE A 62 -8.45 3.95 -19.02
CA ILE A 62 -8.96 3.34 -17.78
C ILE A 62 -10.49 3.17 -17.84
N THR A 63 -11.22 4.17 -18.35
CA THR A 63 -12.69 4.11 -18.43
C THR A 63 -13.17 2.98 -19.35
N GLU A 64 -12.53 2.81 -20.51
CA GLU A 64 -12.87 1.73 -21.44
C GLU A 64 -12.49 0.37 -20.84
N ALA A 65 -11.36 0.27 -20.14
CA ALA A 65 -10.95 -0.94 -19.45
C ALA A 65 -11.97 -1.39 -18.40
N LEU A 66 -12.48 -0.45 -17.58
CA LEU A 66 -13.50 -0.75 -16.58
C LEU A 66 -14.82 -1.23 -17.21
N VAL A 67 -15.24 -0.63 -18.33
CA VAL A 67 -16.45 -1.08 -19.06
C VAL A 67 -16.26 -2.49 -19.63
N LYS A 68 -15.09 -2.78 -20.20
CA LYS A 68 -14.78 -4.12 -20.75
C LYS A 68 -14.61 -5.20 -19.68
N ALA A 69 -14.07 -4.85 -18.50
CA ALA A 69 -13.84 -5.78 -17.40
C ALA A 69 -15.15 -6.24 -16.71
N GLY A 70 -16.25 -5.49 -16.87
CA GLY A 70 -17.58 -5.81 -16.35
C GLY A 70 -17.85 -5.32 -14.91
N ASP A 71 -19.13 -5.38 -14.51
CA ASP A 71 -19.66 -4.76 -13.28
C ASP A 71 -19.09 -5.31 -11.96
N SER A 72 -18.46 -6.48 -11.99
CA SER A 72 -17.82 -7.05 -10.79
C SER A 72 -16.65 -6.21 -10.28
N TYR A 73 -15.97 -5.45 -11.15
CA TYR A 73 -14.83 -4.59 -10.78
C TYR A 73 -15.24 -3.19 -10.32
N THR A 74 -16.50 -2.81 -10.51
CA THR A 74 -17.09 -1.56 -9.99
C THR A 74 -17.92 -1.80 -8.71
N SER A 75 -18.25 -3.05 -8.39
CA SER A 75 -19.01 -3.43 -7.22
C SER A 75 -18.18 -3.50 -5.93
N VAL A 76 -18.57 -2.72 -4.92
CA VAL A 76 -17.94 -2.71 -3.57
C VAL A 76 -17.99 -4.08 -2.88
N THR A 77 -19.00 -4.91 -3.17
CA THR A 77 -19.14 -6.27 -2.62
C THR A 77 -18.77 -7.37 -3.61
N GLY A 78 -18.21 -7.02 -4.78
CA GLY A 78 -17.93 -7.97 -5.87
C GLY A 78 -19.17 -8.76 -6.35
N GLY A 79 -20.37 -8.17 -6.29
CA GLY A 79 -21.63 -8.84 -6.66
C GLY A 79 -22.26 -9.70 -5.56
N ALA A 80 -21.64 -9.79 -4.38
CA ALA A 80 -22.20 -10.55 -3.27
C ALA A 80 -23.36 -9.79 -2.61
N GLY A 81 -24.49 -10.48 -2.37
CA GLY A 81 -25.66 -9.96 -1.67
C GLY A 81 -25.89 -10.65 -0.31
N GLY A 82 -26.66 -9.98 0.57
CA GLY A 82 -27.11 -10.56 1.84
C GLY A 82 -25.98 -10.93 2.80
N PHE A 83 -26.03 -12.15 3.34
CA PHE A 83 -25.09 -12.64 4.36
C PHE A 83 -23.63 -12.69 3.88
N ALA A 84 -23.39 -13.00 2.61
CA ALA A 84 -22.05 -13.05 2.03
C ALA A 84 -21.38 -11.66 1.99
N ALA A 85 -22.14 -10.61 1.68
CA ALA A 85 -21.65 -9.23 1.75
C ALA A 85 -21.30 -8.84 3.20
N GLY A 86 -22.13 -9.25 4.17
CA GLY A 86 -21.87 -9.04 5.59
C GLY A 86 -20.56 -9.70 6.05
N LEU A 87 -20.30 -10.94 5.62
CA LEU A 87 -19.05 -11.65 5.88
C LEU A 87 -17.82 -10.98 5.24
N LEU A 88 -17.93 -10.52 4.00
CA LEU A 88 -16.84 -9.80 3.33
C LEU A 88 -16.49 -8.49 4.05
N ILE A 89 -17.50 -7.72 4.43
CA ILE A 89 -17.31 -6.47 5.17
C ILE A 89 -16.69 -6.77 6.53
N ALA A 90 -17.23 -7.72 7.29
CA ALA A 90 -16.70 -8.12 8.59
C ALA A 90 -15.24 -8.63 8.49
N GLY A 91 -14.91 -9.39 7.45
CA GLY A 91 -13.55 -9.82 7.14
C GLY A 91 -12.62 -8.65 6.87
N GLY A 92 -13.05 -7.67 6.07
CA GLY A 92 -12.30 -6.43 5.84
C GLY A 92 -12.07 -5.60 7.11
N PHE A 93 -13.08 -5.55 7.99
CA PHE A 93 -12.98 -4.89 9.30
C PHE A 93 -12.13 -5.67 10.32
N SER A 94 -11.87 -6.97 10.12
CA SER A 94 -11.05 -7.77 11.05
C SER A 94 -9.66 -7.17 11.26
N TRP A 95 -9.07 -6.56 10.22
CA TRP A 95 -7.77 -5.91 10.27
C TRP A 95 -7.71 -4.71 11.25
N PHE A 96 -8.85 -4.08 11.55
CA PHE A 96 -8.94 -3.00 12.54
C PHE A 96 -8.46 -3.45 13.92
N PHE A 97 -8.81 -4.68 14.32
CA PHE A 97 -8.38 -5.24 15.61
C PHE A 97 -6.88 -5.56 15.65
N GLY A 98 -6.29 -5.95 14.51
CA GLY A 98 -4.84 -6.17 14.41
C GLY A 98 -4.03 -4.90 14.65
N TYR A 99 -4.52 -3.75 14.19
CA TYR A 99 -3.91 -2.44 14.42
C TYR A 99 -4.05 -1.94 15.87
N LEU A 100 -5.11 -2.33 16.57
CA LEU A 100 -5.36 -1.98 17.98
C LEU A 100 -4.60 -2.92 18.93
N GLY A 101 -3.28 -2.88 18.87
CA GLY A 101 -2.40 -3.57 19.83
C GLY A 101 -2.03 -5.00 19.47
N GLY A 102 -2.57 -5.56 18.40
CA GLY A 102 -2.23 -6.90 17.91
C GLY A 102 -0.83 -7.01 17.28
N GLN A 103 -0.24 -5.90 16.85
CA GLN A 103 1.07 -5.86 16.19
C GLN A 103 2.13 -5.15 17.07
N PRO A 104 3.04 -5.90 17.73
CA PRO A 104 4.08 -5.33 18.60
C PRO A 104 4.94 -4.27 17.91
N GLN A 105 5.25 -4.48 16.63
CA GLN A 105 6.10 -3.60 15.82
C GLN A 105 5.50 -2.21 15.63
N LEU A 106 4.17 -2.08 15.65
CA LEU A 106 3.49 -0.80 15.57
C LEU A 106 3.30 -0.19 16.96
N SER A 107 2.95 -1.00 17.96
CA SER A 107 2.79 -0.58 19.36
C SER A 107 4.05 0.10 19.90
N VAL A 108 5.24 -0.45 19.63
CA VAL A 108 6.52 0.17 20.06
C VAL A 108 6.76 1.54 19.44
N ARG A 109 6.23 1.81 18.23
CA ARG A 109 6.34 3.13 17.59
C ARG A 109 5.42 4.14 18.25
N PHE A 110 4.20 3.73 18.62
CA PHE A 110 3.29 4.60 19.37
C PHE A 110 3.81 4.90 20.77
N MET A 111 4.42 3.92 21.44
CA MET A 111 5.07 4.11 22.75
C MET A 111 6.29 5.04 22.69
N ALA A 112 6.98 5.13 21.55
CA ALA A 112 8.12 6.04 21.38
C ALA A 112 7.72 7.53 21.22
N ILE A 113 6.43 7.84 21.08
CA ILE A 113 5.94 9.22 20.93
C ILE A 113 5.93 9.90 22.31
N LYS A 114 6.71 10.98 22.45
CA LYS A 114 6.92 11.67 23.73
C LYS A 114 5.72 12.51 24.20
N ASP A 115 5.04 13.17 23.28
CA ASP A 115 4.01 14.17 23.60
C ASP A 115 2.76 14.05 22.73
N THR A 116 1.64 14.52 23.27
CA THR A 116 0.35 14.59 22.56
C THR A 116 0.41 15.46 21.29
N ARG A 117 1.25 16.51 21.28
CA ARG A 117 1.49 17.34 20.08
C ARG A 117 2.19 16.54 18.98
N HIS A 118 3.18 15.72 19.34
CA HIS A 118 3.87 14.84 18.40
C HIS A 118 2.95 13.74 17.88
N SER A 119 2.07 13.21 18.73
CA SER A 119 1.04 12.23 18.32
C SER A 119 0.09 12.79 17.26
N ARG A 120 -0.43 14.02 17.44
CA ARG A 120 -1.28 14.66 16.42
C ARG A 120 -0.55 14.87 15.09
N LYS A 121 0.71 15.30 15.15
CA LYS A 121 1.53 15.48 13.94
C LYS A 121 1.77 14.14 13.22
N ALA A 122 2.13 13.09 13.97
CA ALA A 122 2.34 11.75 13.43
C ALA A 122 1.07 11.20 12.78
N ARG A 123 -0.10 11.36 13.41
CA ARG A 123 -1.40 10.99 12.85
C ARG A 123 -1.67 11.70 11.52
N ASN A 124 -1.48 13.02 11.47
CA ASN A 124 -1.77 13.79 10.26
C ASN A 124 -0.85 13.40 9.09
N ILE A 125 0.45 13.18 9.38
CA ILE A 125 1.41 12.69 8.37
C ILE A 125 1.02 11.29 7.90
N GLY A 126 0.70 10.38 8.82
CA GLY A 126 0.27 9.02 8.50
C GLY A 126 -0.98 8.99 7.62
N ILE A 127 -2.01 9.76 7.95
CA ILE A 127 -3.25 9.84 7.15
C ILE A 127 -2.96 10.40 5.75
N ALA A 128 -2.18 11.48 5.65
CA ALA A 128 -1.84 12.08 4.36
C ALA A 128 -1.07 11.09 3.47
N TRP A 129 -0.10 10.37 4.04
CA TRP A 129 0.69 9.36 3.33
C TRP A 129 -0.16 8.18 2.88
N THR A 130 -1.01 7.67 3.76
CA THR A 130 -1.94 6.56 3.46
C THR A 130 -2.89 6.93 2.33
N LEU A 131 -3.42 8.15 2.31
CA LEU A 131 -4.31 8.61 1.24
C LEU A 131 -3.59 8.62 -0.11
N ILE A 132 -2.38 9.21 -0.17
CA ILE A 132 -1.58 9.22 -1.39
C ILE A 132 -1.26 7.80 -1.86
N ALA A 133 -0.83 6.93 -0.95
CA ALA A 133 -0.45 5.57 -1.26
C ALA A 133 -1.63 4.75 -1.80
N TYR A 134 -2.81 4.85 -1.18
CA TYR A 134 -4.00 4.15 -1.66
C TYR A 134 -4.48 4.66 -3.01
N CYS A 135 -4.50 5.99 -3.22
CA CYS A 135 -4.84 6.55 -4.53
C CYS A 135 -3.91 6.02 -5.63
N GLY A 136 -2.59 6.06 -5.40
CA GLY A 136 -1.62 5.54 -6.37
C GLY A 136 -1.75 4.04 -6.63
N ALA A 137 -1.95 3.25 -5.57
CA ALA A 137 -2.10 1.80 -5.68
C ALA A 137 -3.37 1.40 -6.45
N LEU A 138 -4.50 2.07 -6.20
CA LEU A 138 -5.75 1.85 -6.93
C LEU A 138 -5.61 2.22 -8.40
N MET A 139 -4.99 3.37 -8.71
CA MET A 139 -4.73 3.78 -10.08
C MET A 139 -3.84 2.78 -10.82
N LEU A 140 -2.77 2.28 -10.19
CA LEU A 140 -1.94 1.23 -10.76
C LEU A 140 -2.72 -0.06 -11.03
N GLY A 141 -3.62 -0.45 -10.12
CA GLY A 141 -4.51 -1.59 -10.33
C GLY A 141 -5.40 -1.41 -11.56
N TRP A 142 -6.01 -0.24 -11.73
CA TRP A 142 -6.84 0.05 -12.90
C TRP A 142 -6.05 0.16 -14.21
N ILE A 143 -4.84 0.73 -14.17
CA ILE A 143 -3.93 0.74 -15.31
C ILE A 143 -3.56 -0.70 -15.70
N GLY A 144 -3.31 -1.57 -14.72
CA GLY A 144 -3.06 -2.99 -14.97
C GLY A 144 -4.24 -3.76 -15.57
N LEU A 145 -5.47 -3.24 -15.47
CA LEU A 145 -6.62 -3.79 -16.20
C LEU A 145 -6.67 -3.32 -17.67
N ALA A 146 -6.09 -2.16 -17.97
CA ALA A 146 -6.14 -1.55 -19.30
C ALA A 146 -5.01 -2.05 -20.23
N ILE A 147 -3.89 -2.48 -19.65
CA ILE A 147 -2.76 -3.10 -20.34
C ILE A 147 -3.07 -4.58 -20.59
#